data_AF-A0A2J6TT64-F1
#
_entry.id   AF-A0A2J6TT64-F1
#
_cell.length_a   1.000
_cell.length_b   1.000
_cell.length_c   1.000
_cell.angle_alpha   90.00
_cell.angle_beta   90.00
_cell.angle_gamma   90.00
#
_symmetry.space_group_name_H-M   'P 1'
#
loop_
_entity.id
_entity.type
_entity.pdbx_description
1 polymer ?
#
loop_
_entity_poly.entity_id
_entity_poly.type
_entity_poly.pdbx_seq_one_letter_code
_entity_poly.pdbx_strand_id
1 'polypeptide(L)'
;MAASDTLASIDMAFMKLKQSVNPIDAVTFQSTTLEDVWKAALAIQQRQRESKSMNNMRRIEPFLKTLERYSKSIETLCNGTPYLPWIWAPIKLLLQLASAHANIFEKLLNAYAQIAESMPRFDRLQKTFQDHPDFQRVLVMVYSDILEFHTHAYQLFRRRASSTANLKLVWHVVFDSLWKDLDSRFSGILESLSRHRDLLDREASSINIAEARSARVRAEEDIARREKERQNYQLQDSITWLAITNDEQQEIREKLLRRRQSGTGEWLLQNAQIMSWTSDSRRHPIIWLNGIPGAGKTTLHRYSSQEDMLNFQ
;
A
#
# COMPACT_ATOMS: atom_id res chain seq x y z
N MET A 1 -7.43 -0.03 22.53
CA MET A 1 -7.54 1.34 23.10
C MET A 1 -7.76 2.41 22.03
N ALA A 2 -7.11 2.38 20.86
CA ALA A 2 -7.19 3.45 19.86
C ALA A 2 -8.59 3.80 19.28
N ALA A 3 -9.48 2.82 19.07
CA ALA A 3 -10.80 3.07 18.44
C ALA A 3 -11.82 3.80 19.35
N SER A 4 -11.65 3.69 20.67
CA SER A 4 -12.48 4.42 21.66
C SER A 4 -12.19 5.92 21.61
N ASP A 5 -10.91 6.27 21.50
CA ASP A 5 -10.44 7.66 21.57
C ASP A 5 -10.76 8.43 20.28
N THR A 6 -10.77 7.75 19.12
CA THR A 6 -11.17 8.33 17.84
C THR A 6 -12.66 8.70 17.83
N LEU A 7 -13.54 7.80 18.27
CA LEU A 7 -14.98 8.06 18.32
C LEU A 7 -15.32 9.18 19.31
N ALA A 8 -14.66 9.20 20.48
CA ALA A 8 -14.83 10.28 21.46
C ALA A 8 -14.45 11.66 20.87
N SER A 9 -13.39 11.70 20.07
CA SER A 9 -12.96 12.94 19.41
C SER A 9 -13.96 13.41 18.34
N ILE A 10 -14.52 12.49 17.55
CA ILE A 10 -15.60 12.79 16.59
C ILE A 10 -16.82 13.35 17.34
N ASP A 11 -17.22 12.71 18.44
CA ASP A 11 -18.36 13.14 19.26
C ASP A 11 -18.15 14.54 19.83
N MET A 12 -16.95 14.85 20.34
CA MET A 12 -16.61 16.19 20.82
C MET A 12 -16.77 17.26 19.73
N ALA A 13 -16.23 17.02 18.53
CA ALA A 13 -16.34 17.95 17.41
C ALA A 13 -17.81 18.14 16.99
N PHE A 14 -18.56 17.04 16.92
CA PHE A 14 -20.00 17.05 16.63
C PHE A 14 -20.78 17.86 17.67
N MET A 15 -20.54 17.62 18.96
CA MET A 15 -21.24 18.32 20.05
C MET A 15 -20.94 19.82 20.04
N LYS A 16 -19.70 20.22 19.76
CA LYS A 16 -19.32 21.64 19.62
C LYS A 16 -20.13 22.33 18.53
N LEU A 17 -20.27 21.71 17.35
CA LEU A 17 -21.12 22.28 16.29
C LEU A 17 -22.60 22.26 16.70
N LYS A 18 -23.11 21.14 17.20
CA LYS A 18 -24.52 20.98 17.60
C LYS A 18 -24.97 22.02 18.62
N GLN A 19 -24.13 22.34 19.61
CA GLN A 19 -24.42 23.37 20.61
C GLN A 19 -24.44 24.79 20.02
N SER A 20 -23.71 25.02 18.92
CA SER A 20 -23.69 26.32 18.26
C SER A 20 -24.87 26.56 17.31
N VAL A 21 -25.54 25.49 16.90
CA VAL A 21 -26.64 25.50 15.92
C VAL A 21 -27.98 25.66 16.64
N ASN A 22 -28.85 26.53 16.09
CA ASN A 22 -30.18 26.72 16.67
C ASN A 22 -31.04 25.44 16.51
N PRO A 23 -32.07 25.23 17.35
CA PRO A 23 -32.85 23.99 17.32
C PRO A 23 -33.53 23.68 15.99
N ILE A 24 -33.97 24.71 15.26
CA ILE A 24 -34.69 24.56 13.98
C ILE A 24 -33.75 24.02 12.89
N ASP A 25 -32.56 24.60 12.80
CA ASP A 25 -31.51 24.16 11.88
C ASP A 25 -31.02 22.76 12.27
N ALA A 26 -30.85 22.48 13.57
CA ALA A 26 -30.37 21.19 14.06
C ALA A 26 -31.29 20.02 13.66
N VAL A 27 -32.60 20.21 13.63
CA VAL A 27 -33.56 19.19 13.13
C VAL A 27 -33.33 18.93 11.64
N THR A 28 -33.18 20.00 10.85
CA THR A 28 -32.94 19.89 9.40
C THR A 28 -31.58 19.23 9.12
N PHE A 29 -30.60 19.47 9.98
CA PHE A 29 -29.24 18.97 9.80
C PHE A 29 -29.17 17.45 9.91
N GLN A 30 -29.95 16.85 10.81
CA GLN A 30 -29.93 15.40 11.07
C GLN A 30 -30.31 14.55 9.85
N SER A 31 -31.16 15.05 8.96
CA SER A 31 -31.62 14.32 7.78
C SER A 31 -30.96 14.76 6.47
N THR A 32 -30.01 15.69 6.52
CA THR A 32 -29.43 16.25 5.28
C THR A 32 -28.39 15.30 4.69
N THR A 33 -28.54 15.01 3.40
CA THR A 33 -27.62 14.17 2.63
C THR A 33 -26.75 15.01 1.69
N LEU A 34 -25.68 14.40 1.14
CA LEU A 34 -24.89 15.03 0.08
C LEU A 34 -25.75 15.36 -1.16
N GLU A 35 -26.73 14.50 -1.49
CA GLU A 35 -27.64 14.74 -2.62
C GLU A 35 -28.45 16.03 -2.42
N ASP A 36 -28.85 16.32 -1.19
CA ASP A 36 -29.54 17.57 -0.86
C ASP A 36 -28.67 18.81 -1.08
N VAL A 37 -27.35 18.69 -0.86
CA VAL A 37 -26.39 19.76 -1.14
C VAL A 37 -26.29 19.99 -2.64
N TRP A 38 -26.20 18.92 -3.44
CA TRP A 38 -26.21 19.00 -4.90
C TRP A 38 -27.50 19.62 -5.44
N LYS A 39 -28.66 19.21 -4.93
CA LYS A 39 -29.96 19.79 -5.30
C LYS A 39 -30.02 21.27 -4.96
N ALA A 40 -29.56 21.66 -3.76
CA ALA A 40 -29.50 23.07 -3.37
C ALA A 40 -28.56 23.88 -4.28
N ALA A 41 -27.42 23.31 -4.64
CA ALA A 41 -26.46 23.91 -5.55
C ALA A 41 -27.05 24.18 -6.94
N LEU A 42 -27.74 23.19 -7.52
CA LEU A 42 -28.43 23.32 -8.79
C LEU A 42 -29.55 24.35 -8.74
N ALA A 43 -30.36 24.35 -7.67
CA ALA A 43 -31.43 25.31 -7.48
C ALA A 43 -30.92 26.76 -7.32
N ILE A 44 -29.75 26.95 -6.71
CA ILE A 44 -29.08 28.27 -6.65
C ILE A 44 -28.64 28.69 -8.05
N GLN A 45 -28.01 27.79 -8.81
CA GLN A 45 -27.55 28.07 -10.17
C GLN A 45 -28.71 28.47 -11.10
N GLN A 46 -29.85 27.78 -10.99
CA GLN A 46 -31.03 28.08 -11.81
C GLN A 46 -31.61 29.47 -11.51
N ARG A 47 -31.83 29.80 -10.23
CA ARG A 47 -32.31 31.13 -9.80
C ARG A 47 -31.37 32.27 -10.23
N GLN A 48 -30.07 32.01 -10.22
CA GLN A 48 -29.05 32.98 -10.66
C GLN A 48 -29.12 33.25 -12.16
N ARG A 49 -29.37 32.22 -12.99
CA ARG A 49 -29.59 32.39 -14.44
C ARG A 49 -30.83 33.23 -14.73
N GLU A 50 -31.93 32.99 -14.01
CA GLU A 50 -33.19 33.72 -14.16
C GLU A 50 -33.04 35.20 -13.76
N SER A 51 -32.24 35.49 -12.73
CA SER A 51 -32.00 36.85 -12.22
C SER A 51 -30.85 37.61 -12.90
N LYS A 52 -30.21 37.03 -13.94
CA LYS A 52 -28.98 37.55 -14.60
C LYS A 52 -27.81 37.80 -13.64
N SER A 53 -27.81 37.18 -12.46
CA SER A 53 -26.69 37.21 -11.51
C SER A 53 -25.72 36.08 -11.86
N MET A 54 -24.47 36.40 -12.17
CA MET A 54 -23.47 35.42 -12.60
C MET A 54 -22.57 34.98 -11.45
N ASN A 55 -23.01 34.02 -10.63
CA ASN A 55 -22.08 33.33 -9.73
C ASN A 55 -21.64 32.00 -10.36
N ASN A 56 -20.34 31.72 -10.33
CA ASN A 56 -19.79 30.51 -10.93
C ASN A 56 -19.99 29.29 -10.03
N MET A 57 -21.20 28.70 -10.07
CA MET A 57 -21.53 27.55 -9.23
C MET A 57 -20.70 26.29 -9.55
N ARG A 58 -20.04 26.23 -10.71
CA ARG A 58 -19.15 25.11 -11.07
C ARG A 58 -17.94 25.00 -10.13
N ARG A 59 -17.60 26.05 -9.38
CA ARG A 59 -16.45 26.07 -8.47
C ARG A 59 -16.64 25.20 -7.22
N ILE A 60 -17.88 24.89 -6.85
CA ILE A 60 -18.13 24.05 -5.67
C ILE A 60 -17.98 22.55 -5.97
N GLU A 61 -18.14 22.16 -7.24
CA GLU A 61 -18.17 20.77 -7.66
C GLU A 61 -16.89 20.00 -7.28
N PRO A 62 -15.67 20.54 -7.48
CA PRO A 62 -14.45 19.89 -7.00
C PRO A 62 -14.49 19.62 -5.49
N PHE A 63 -14.96 20.59 -4.69
CA PHE A 63 -15.07 20.44 -3.25
C PHE A 63 -16.07 19.33 -2.87
N LEU A 64 -17.26 19.34 -3.45
CA LEU A 64 -18.27 18.30 -3.17
C LEU A 64 -17.79 16.91 -3.55
N LYS A 65 -17.05 16.77 -4.67
CA LYS A 65 -16.46 15.50 -5.09
C LYS A 65 -15.36 15.01 -4.14
N THR A 66 -14.48 15.91 -3.67
CA THR A 66 -13.45 15.55 -2.68
C THR A 66 -14.10 15.15 -1.35
N LEU A 67 -15.11 15.90 -0.92
CA LEU A 67 -15.84 15.63 0.31
C LEU A 67 -16.64 14.32 0.23
N GLU A 68 -17.21 13.98 -0.92
CA GLU A 68 -17.83 12.67 -1.17
C GLU A 68 -16.83 11.54 -0.97
N ARG A 69 -15.64 11.63 -1.56
CA ARG A 69 -14.58 10.62 -1.39
C ARG A 69 -14.20 10.47 0.08
N TYR A 70 -13.99 11.59 0.76
CA TYR A 70 -13.70 11.62 2.19
C TYR A 70 -14.81 10.99 3.03
N SER A 71 -16.08 11.30 2.74
CA SER A 71 -17.21 10.79 3.51
C SER A 71 -17.30 9.27 3.50
N LYS A 72 -16.99 8.63 2.36
CA LYS A 72 -16.91 7.18 2.23
C LYS A 72 -15.78 6.58 3.07
N SER A 73 -14.71 7.33 3.33
CA SER A 73 -13.61 6.89 4.18
C SER A 73 -13.97 6.97 5.65
N ILE A 74 -14.53 8.09 6.11
CA ILE A 74 -14.89 8.28 7.52
C ILE A 74 -16.18 7.56 7.93
N GLU A 75 -17.07 7.22 6.99
CA GLU A 75 -18.29 6.44 7.26
C GLU A 75 -17.99 5.11 7.96
N THR A 76 -16.85 4.49 7.66
CA THR A 76 -16.38 3.27 8.33
C THR A 76 -16.17 3.46 9.84
N LEU A 77 -15.78 4.66 10.28
CA LEU A 77 -15.60 5.04 11.68
C LEU A 77 -16.88 5.55 12.32
N CYS A 78 -17.76 6.17 11.53
CA CYS A 78 -19.02 6.76 11.99
C CYS A 78 -20.22 5.81 11.89
N ASN A 79 -20.01 4.52 11.62
CA ASN A 79 -21.10 3.59 11.35
C ASN A 79 -22.10 3.53 12.53
N GLY A 80 -23.39 3.71 12.24
CA GLY A 80 -24.45 3.75 13.26
C GLY A 80 -24.58 5.07 14.05
N THR A 81 -23.85 6.13 13.66
CA THR A 81 -23.90 7.45 14.33
C THR A 81 -24.51 8.54 13.43
N PRO A 82 -25.11 9.60 14.01
CA PRO A 82 -25.71 10.69 13.23
C PRO A 82 -24.70 11.78 12.82
N TYR A 83 -23.42 11.43 12.61
CA TYR A 83 -22.34 12.40 12.44
C TYR A 83 -22.14 12.90 11.00
N LEU A 84 -22.39 12.06 9.99
CA LEU A 84 -22.22 12.43 8.58
C LEU A 84 -23.12 13.60 8.12
N PRO A 85 -24.41 13.67 8.49
CA PRO A 85 -25.28 14.78 8.10
C PRO A 85 -24.75 16.17 8.48
N TRP A 86 -23.95 16.24 9.55
CA TRP A 86 -23.37 17.48 10.07
C TRP A 86 -22.18 18.00 9.27
N ILE A 87 -21.66 17.20 8.33
CA ILE A 87 -20.73 17.67 7.30
C ILE A 87 -21.50 18.41 6.20
N TRP A 88 -22.62 17.84 5.75
CA TRP A 88 -23.37 18.31 4.58
C TRP A 88 -24.28 19.50 4.86
N ALA A 89 -24.99 19.46 6.00
CA ALA A 89 -26.04 20.40 6.29
C ALA A 89 -25.56 21.86 6.44
N PRO A 90 -24.41 22.14 7.09
CA PRO A 90 -23.84 23.48 7.11
C PRO A 90 -23.54 24.00 5.71
N ILE A 91 -23.00 23.16 4.82
CA ILE A 91 -22.68 23.55 3.43
C ILE A 91 -23.95 24.00 2.72
N LYS A 92 -25.01 23.18 2.76
CA LYS A 92 -26.31 23.50 2.15
C LYS A 92 -26.84 24.84 2.66
N LEU A 93 -26.85 25.03 3.98
CA LEU A 93 -27.36 26.25 4.60
C LEU A 93 -26.52 27.47 4.21
N LEU A 94 -25.19 27.38 4.33
CA LEU A 94 -24.28 28.48 4.05
C LEU A 94 -24.37 28.91 2.59
N LEU A 95 -24.49 27.97 1.65
CA LEU A 95 -24.72 28.28 0.23
C LEU A 95 -26.03 29.02 0.01
N GLN A 96 -27.12 28.58 0.67
CA GLN A 96 -28.42 29.24 0.56
C GLN A 96 -28.36 30.67 1.10
N LEU A 97 -27.72 30.88 2.26
CA LEU A 97 -27.58 32.21 2.87
C LEU A 97 -26.66 33.13 2.05
N ALA A 98 -25.54 32.60 1.55
CA ALA A 98 -24.58 33.37 0.77
C ALA A 98 -25.11 33.71 -0.65
N SER A 99 -26.01 32.89 -1.21
CA SER A 99 -26.49 33.05 -2.59
C SER A 99 -27.15 34.39 -2.91
N ALA A 100 -27.58 35.14 -1.89
CA ALA A 100 -28.16 36.47 -2.04
C ALA A 100 -27.14 37.56 -2.38
N HIS A 101 -25.83 37.34 -2.15
CA HIS A 101 -24.78 38.36 -2.33
C HIS A 101 -23.54 37.77 -3.02
N ALA A 102 -23.20 38.25 -4.21
CA ALA A 102 -22.15 37.67 -5.04
C ALA A 102 -20.77 37.62 -4.36
N ASN A 103 -20.33 38.70 -3.71
CA ASN A 103 -19.05 38.76 -3.00
C ASN A 103 -18.96 37.74 -1.85
N ILE A 104 -20.04 37.62 -1.06
CA ILE A 104 -20.12 36.69 0.08
C ILE A 104 -20.10 35.25 -0.42
N PHE A 105 -20.85 34.98 -1.48
CA PHE A 105 -20.88 33.70 -2.15
C PHE A 105 -19.51 33.30 -2.69
N GLU A 106 -18.81 34.21 -3.34
CA GLU A 106 -17.47 33.98 -3.86
C GLU A 106 -16.47 33.66 -2.76
N LYS A 107 -16.47 34.42 -1.65
CA LYS A 107 -15.60 34.15 -0.49
C LYS A 107 -15.87 32.79 0.13
N LEU A 108 -17.14 32.40 0.27
CA LEU A 108 -17.51 31.08 0.78
C LEU A 108 -17.03 29.96 -0.16
N LEU A 109 -17.22 30.11 -1.48
CA LEU A 109 -16.74 29.14 -2.45
C LEU A 109 -15.21 29.03 -2.47
N ASN A 110 -14.50 30.15 -2.31
CA ASN A 110 -13.04 30.15 -2.18
C ASN A 110 -12.59 29.37 -0.94
N ALA A 111 -13.25 29.59 0.21
CA ALA A 111 -12.94 28.85 1.43
C ALA A 111 -13.13 27.34 1.23
N TYR A 112 -14.25 26.91 0.65
CA TYR A 112 -14.47 25.50 0.36
C TYR A 112 -13.46 24.91 -0.63
N ALA A 113 -13.04 25.68 -1.65
CA ALA A 113 -11.99 25.26 -2.55
C ALA A 113 -10.65 25.05 -1.80
N GLN A 114 -10.26 25.97 -0.92
CA GLN A 114 -9.04 25.86 -0.12
C GLN A 114 -9.07 24.68 0.85
N ILE A 115 -10.23 24.39 1.46
CA ILE A 115 -10.41 23.18 2.27
C ILE A 115 -10.16 21.94 1.39
N ALA A 116 -10.78 21.86 0.21
CA ALA A 116 -10.58 20.73 -0.69
C ALA A 116 -9.13 20.55 -1.17
N GLU A 117 -8.41 21.64 -1.44
CA GLU A 117 -6.99 21.60 -1.83
C GLU A 117 -6.09 21.16 -0.68
N SER A 118 -6.48 21.46 0.55
CA SER A 118 -5.74 21.09 1.77
C SER A 118 -6.04 19.67 2.23
N MET A 119 -7.15 19.06 1.78
CA MET A 119 -7.53 17.69 2.16
C MET A 119 -6.59 16.62 1.57
N PRO A 120 -6.33 15.52 2.31
CA PRO A 120 -5.66 14.33 1.79
C PRO A 120 -6.42 13.64 0.65
N ARG A 121 -5.69 12.86 -0.16
CA ARG A 121 -6.27 12.04 -1.26
C ARG A 121 -6.80 10.71 -0.76
N PHE A 122 -7.88 10.77 0.02
CA PHE A 122 -8.44 9.62 0.74
C PHE A 122 -8.81 8.42 -0.14
N ASP A 123 -9.21 8.63 -1.40
CA ASP A 123 -9.59 7.58 -2.33
C ASP A 123 -8.46 6.60 -2.67
N ARG A 124 -7.22 7.08 -2.70
CA ARG A 124 -6.03 6.23 -2.93
C ARG A 124 -5.59 5.55 -1.65
N LEU A 125 -5.70 6.26 -0.53
CA LEU A 125 -5.10 5.87 0.74
C LEU A 125 -6.02 4.91 1.51
N GLN A 126 -7.34 5.06 1.39
CA GLN A 126 -8.31 4.17 2.03
C GLN A 126 -8.10 2.70 1.64
N LYS A 127 -7.83 2.41 0.37
CA LYS A 127 -7.66 1.01 -0.10
C LYS A 127 -6.48 0.28 0.55
N THR A 128 -5.47 1.03 0.98
CA THR A 128 -4.22 0.47 1.51
C THR A 128 -4.14 0.61 3.04
N PHE A 129 -4.72 1.66 3.62
CA PHE A 129 -4.48 2.06 5.01
C PHE A 129 -5.73 2.10 5.89
N GLN A 130 -6.86 1.54 5.47
CA GLN A 130 -8.13 1.60 6.22
C GLN A 130 -8.01 1.15 7.68
N ASP A 131 -7.19 0.12 7.94
CA ASP A 131 -7.00 -0.46 9.28
C ASP A 131 -5.84 0.19 10.05
N HIS A 132 -5.12 1.15 9.45
CA HIS A 132 -3.98 1.80 10.08
C HIS A 132 -4.45 2.86 11.09
N PRO A 133 -3.99 2.82 12.36
CA PRO A 133 -4.47 3.73 13.40
C PRO A 133 -4.18 5.21 13.07
N ASP A 134 -3.03 5.51 12.45
CA ASP A 134 -2.69 6.88 12.06
C ASP A 134 -3.58 7.39 10.93
N PHE A 135 -4.01 6.52 10.01
CA PHE A 135 -4.96 6.89 8.96
C PHE A 135 -6.32 7.25 9.55
N GLN A 136 -6.81 6.44 10.50
CA GLN A 136 -8.04 6.71 11.22
C GLN A 136 -7.96 8.02 12.03
N ARG A 137 -6.83 8.27 12.68
CA ARG A 137 -6.59 9.52 13.42
C ARG A 137 -6.66 10.75 12.52
N VAL A 138 -6.06 10.68 11.33
CA VAL A 138 -6.13 11.79 10.35
C VAL A 138 -7.55 11.99 9.83
N LEU A 139 -8.32 10.93 9.58
CA LEU A 139 -9.74 11.06 9.23
C LEU A 139 -10.52 11.86 10.30
N VAL A 140 -10.30 11.53 11.57
CA VAL A 140 -10.95 12.23 12.70
C VAL A 140 -10.48 13.69 12.81
N MET A 141 -9.20 13.95 12.59
CA MET A 141 -8.66 15.32 12.58
C MET A 141 -9.28 16.16 11.47
N VAL A 142 -9.36 15.64 10.25
CA VAL A 142 -10.02 16.31 9.11
C VAL A 142 -11.50 16.57 9.40
N TYR A 143 -12.21 15.63 10.05
CA TYR A 143 -13.59 15.84 10.47
C TYR A 143 -13.71 17.03 11.42
N SER A 144 -12.82 17.07 12.40
CA SER A 144 -12.78 18.12 13.42
C SER A 144 -12.49 19.49 12.81
N ASP A 145 -11.51 19.56 11.90
CA ASP A 145 -11.14 20.78 11.16
C ASP A 145 -12.34 21.30 10.32
N ILE A 146 -13.06 20.40 9.63
CA ILE A 146 -14.26 20.75 8.83
C ILE A 146 -15.39 21.27 9.74
N LEU A 147 -15.68 20.58 10.85
CA LEU A 147 -16.73 21.00 11.78
C LEU A 147 -16.39 22.30 12.50
N GLU A 148 -15.12 22.55 12.79
CA GLU A 148 -14.67 23.81 13.37
C GLU A 148 -14.89 24.98 12.40
N PHE A 149 -14.52 24.81 11.12
CA PHE A 149 -14.85 25.79 10.09
C PHE A 149 -16.37 26.02 10.02
N HIS A 150 -17.17 24.95 9.96
CA HIS A 150 -18.62 25.05 9.91
C HIS A 150 -19.20 25.73 11.15
N THR A 151 -18.64 25.51 12.34
CA THR A 151 -19.08 26.16 13.58
C THR A 151 -18.92 27.67 13.47
N HIS A 152 -17.75 28.13 13.05
CA HIS A 152 -17.47 29.55 12.93
C HIS A 152 -18.23 30.20 11.78
N ALA A 153 -18.30 29.54 10.62
CA ALA A 153 -19.09 30.01 9.48
C ALA A 153 -20.58 30.07 9.83
N TYR A 154 -21.14 29.02 10.43
CA TYR A 154 -22.54 29.00 10.86
C TYR A 154 -22.84 30.17 11.80
N GLN A 155 -22.02 30.36 12.83
CA GLN A 155 -22.19 31.48 13.76
C GLN A 155 -22.13 32.82 13.06
N LEU A 156 -21.20 33.02 12.12
CA LEU A 156 -21.09 34.27 11.36
C LEU A 156 -22.36 34.55 10.53
N PHE A 157 -22.88 33.54 9.84
CA PHE A 157 -24.05 33.67 8.96
C PHE A 157 -25.38 33.73 9.72
N ARG A 158 -25.53 33.03 10.85
CA ARG A 158 -26.78 32.95 11.62
C ARG A 158 -26.89 33.92 12.80
N ARG A 159 -25.82 34.24 13.54
CA ARG A 159 -25.89 35.14 14.72
C ARG A 159 -26.45 36.53 14.42
N ARG A 160 -26.50 36.93 13.15
CA ARG A 160 -26.91 38.28 12.74
C ARG A 160 -28.09 38.31 11.77
N ALA A 161 -28.65 37.15 11.41
CA ALA A 161 -29.97 37.08 10.78
C ALA A 161 -31.12 37.34 11.78
N SER A 162 -30.84 37.21 13.08
CA SER A 162 -31.77 37.30 14.22
C SER A 162 -31.68 38.61 15.03
N SER A 163 -30.71 39.49 14.74
CA SER A 163 -30.49 40.75 15.46
C SER A 163 -31.01 41.93 14.63
N THR A 164 -32.15 42.50 15.03
CA THR A 164 -32.75 43.81 14.62
C THR A 164 -32.86 44.05 13.10
N ALA A 165 -34.04 44.41 12.59
CA ALA A 165 -34.31 44.61 11.16
C ALA A 165 -33.25 45.46 10.41
N ASN A 166 -32.65 46.46 11.07
CA ASN A 166 -31.62 47.33 10.50
C ASN A 166 -30.28 46.62 10.22
N LEU A 167 -29.88 45.60 10.99
CA LEU A 167 -28.63 44.88 10.76
C LEU A 167 -28.75 43.91 9.58
N LYS A 168 -29.96 43.38 9.33
CA LYS A 168 -30.30 42.53 8.18
C LYS A 168 -30.15 43.26 6.84
N LEU A 169 -30.20 44.60 6.82
CA LEU A 169 -29.92 45.40 5.63
C LEU A 169 -28.42 45.65 5.41
N VAL A 170 -27.61 45.74 6.47
CA VAL A 170 -26.21 46.21 6.38
C VAL A 170 -25.18 45.09 6.58
N TRP A 171 -25.60 43.86 6.91
CA TRP A 171 -24.67 42.75 7.19
C TRP A 171 -23.69 42.46 6.04
N HIS A 172 -24.11 42.66 4.79
CA HIS A 172 -23.25 42.48 3.62
C HIS A 172 -22.12 43.53 3.52
N VAL A 173 -22.33 44.72 4.10
CA VAL A 173 -21.33 45.81 4.16
C VAL A 173 -20.28 45.52 5.22
N VAL A 174 -20.68 44.98 6.37
CA VAL A 174 -19.74 44.61 7.45
C VAL A 174 -19.16 43.20 7.29
N PHE A 175 -19.65 42.42 6.33
CA PHE A 175 -19.20 41.05 6.08
C PHE A 175 -17.70 40.99 5.86
N ASP A 176 -17.12 41.91 5.11
CA ASP A 176 -15.69 41.89 4.80
C ASP A 176 -14.81 42.03 6.03
N SER A 177 -15.21 42.86 6.99
CA SER A 177 -14.50 43.00 8.26
C SER A 177 -14.63 41.76 9.13
N LEU A 178 -15.82 41.16 9.16
CA LEU A 178 -16.09 39.96 9.96
C LEU A 178 -15.45 38.71 9.34
N TRP A 179 -15.43 38.65 8.01
CA TRP A 179 -14.78 37.60 7.26
C TRP A 179 -13.28 37.63 7.52
N LYS A 180 -12.63 38.80 7.61
CA LYS A 180 -11.19 38.88 7.95
C LYS A 180 -10.86 38.23 9.30
N ASP A 181 -11.70 38.39 10.32
CA ASP A 181 -11.52 37.72 11.61
C ASP A 181 -11.69 36.20 11.48
N LEU A 182 -12.69 35.76 10.71
CA LEU A 182 -12.85 34.35 10.36
C LEU A 182 -11.67 33.81 9.55
N ASP A 183 -11.16 34.58 8.59
CA ASP A 183 -10.09 34.22 7.65
C ASP A 183 -8.77 33.95 8.39
N SER A 184 -8.49 34.72 9.44
CA SER A 184 -7.36 34.45 10.34
C SER A 184 -7.48 33.08 11.03
N ARG A 185 -8.65 32.77 11.58
CA ARG A 185 -8.88 31.45 12.22
C ARG A 185 -8.88 30.33 11.19
N PHE A 186 -9.50 30.59 10.05
CA PHE A 186 -9.60 29.67 8.93
C PHE A 186 -8.22 29.33 8.36
N SER A 187 -7.30 30.29 8.30
CA SER A 187 -5.90 30.04 7.92
C SER A 187 -5.24 29.01 8.85
N GLY A 188 -5.50 29.08 10.16
CA GLY A 188 -5.04 28.06 11.12
C GLY A 188 -5.64 26.67 10.87
N ILE A 189 -6.93 26.60 10.49
CA ILE A 189 -7.60 25.34 10.10
C ILE A 189 -6.98 24.77 8.82
N LEU A 190 -6.71 25.60 7.81
CA LEU A 190 -6.05 25.18 6.58
C LEU A 190 -4.63 24.67 6.83
N GLU A 191 -3.88 25.34 7.71
CA GLU A 191 -2.53 24.90 8.11
C GLU A 191 -2.58 23.56 8.87
N SER A 192 -3.56 23.40 9.78
CA SER A 192 -3.85 22.12 10.46
C SER A 192 -4.10 21.01 9.44
N LEU A 193 -5.03 21.24 8.51
CA LEU A 193 -5.43 20.27 7.49
C LEU A 193 -4.27 19.90 6.56
N SER A 194 -3.45 20.88 6.15
CA SER A 194 -2.24 20.64 5.35
C SER A 194 -1.21 19.81 6.12
N ARG A 195 -1.00 20.07 7.41
CA ARG A 195 -0.09 19.26 8.25
C ARG A 195 -0.59 17.82 8.38
N HIS A 196 -1.89 17.62 8.55
CA HIS A 196 -2.49 16.29 8.59
C HIS A 196 -2.32 15.53 7.26
N ARG A 197 -2.47 16.22 6.13
CA ARG A 197 -2.16 15.66 4.80
C ARG A 197 -0.70 15.27 4.68
N ASP A 198 0.22 16.17 5.00
CA ASP A 198 1.65 15.93 4.81
C ASP A 198 2.15 14.79 5.72
N LEU A 199 1.60 14.67 6.93
CA LEU A 199 1.87 13.54 7.83
C LEU A 199 1.43 12.21 7.18
N LEU A 200 0.21 12.17 6.65
CA LEU A 200 -0.36 10.97 6.06
C LEU A 200 0.37 10.56 4.77
N ASP A 201 0.74 11.52 3.93
CA ASP A 201 1.51 11.26 2.72
C ASP A 201 2.92 10.72 3.03
N ARG A 202 3.57 11.21 4.09
CA ARG A 202 4.86 10.68 4.58
C ARG A 202 4.74 9.26 5.08
N GLU A 203 3.71 8.97 5.88
CA GLU A 203 3.47 7.64 6.42
C GLU A 203 3.18 6.63 5.30
N ALA A 204 2.31 7.00 4.36
CA ALA A 204 2.02 6.20 3.18
C ALA A 204 3.28 5.95 2.34
N SER A 205 4.15 6.96 2.18
CA SER A 205 5.41 6.78 1.46
C SER A 205 6.38 5.85 2.21
N SER A 206 6.46 5.96 3.53
CA SER A 206 7.31 5.09 4.38
C SER A 206 6.89 3.63 4.24
N ILE A 207 5.60 3.34 4.35
CA ILE A 207 5.06 1.98 4.24
C ILE A 207 5.30 1.41 2.85
N ASN A 208 5.04 2.18 1.79
CA ASN A 208 5.32 1.74 0.41
C ASN A 208 6.80 1.40 0.19
N ILE A 209 7.73 2.17 0.77
CA ILE A 209 9.17 1.89 0.66
C ILE A 209 9.52 0.59 1.39
N ALA A 210 9.00 0.40 2.61
CA ALA A 210 9.23 -0.81 3.39
C ALA A 210 8.68 -2.06 2.67
N GLU A 211 7.43 -2.01 2.19
CA GLU A 211 6.80 -3.10 1.46
C GLU A 211 7.52 -3.41 0.15
N ALA A 212 7.90 -2.38 -0.63
CA ALA A 212 8.65 -2.55 -1.86
C ALA A 212 10.02 -3.21 -1.60
N ARG A 213 10.70 -2.83 -0.52
CA ARG A 213 11.96 -3.46 -0.12
C ARG A 213 11.74 -4.92 0.25
N SER A 214 10.75 -5.24 1.07
CA SER A 214 10.43 -6.62 1.44
C SER A 214 10.03 -7.47 0.24
N ALA A 215 9.30 -6.91 -0.73
CA ALA A 215 8.93 -7.61 -1.95
C ALA A 215 10.15 -7.91 -2.84
N ARG A 216 11.12 -6.97 -2.92
CA ARG A 216 12.38 -7.20 -3.65
C ARG A 216 13.20 -8.32 -3.02
N VAL A 217 13.35 -8.32 -1.69
CA VAL A 217 14.08 -9.38 -0.97
C VAL A 217 13.43 -10.74 -1.22
N ARG A 218 12.11 -10.85 -1.10
CA ARG A 218 11.40 -12.11 -1.38
C ARG A 218 11.58 -12.57 -2.82
N ALA A 219 11.54 -11.65 -3.79
CA ALA A 219 11.77 -11.97 -5.19
C ALA A 219 13.21 -12.47 -5.44
N GLU A 220 14.20 -11.85 -4.81
CA GLU A 220 15.60 -12.29 -4.89
C GLU A 220 15.80 -13.67 -4.27
N GLU A 221 15.20 -13.94 -3.11
CA GLU A 221 15.22 -15.26 -2.47
C GLU A 221 14.54 -16.34 -3.33
N ASP A 222 13.40 -16.01 -3.95
CA ASP A 222 12.70 -16.92 -4.86
C ASP A 222 13.51 -17.21 -6.12
N ILE A 223 14.20 -16.21 -6.69
CA ILE A 223 15.10 -16.39 -7.83
C ILE A 223 16.29 -17.28 -7.43
N ALA A 224 16.93 -17.00 -6.30
CA ALA A 224 18.05 -17.79 -5.81
C ALA A 224 17.64 -19.25 -5.52
N ARG A 225 16.45 -19.47 -4.96
CA ARG A 225 15.90 -20.82 -4.75
C ARG A 225 15.70 -21.55 -6.07
N ARG A 226 15.07 -20.93 -7.06
CA ARG A 226 14.84 -21.52 -8.38
C ARG A 226 16.13 -21.85 -9.12
N GLU A 227 17.13 -20.98 -9.02
CA GLU A 227 18.43 -21.22 -9.63
C GLU A 227 19.15 -22.42 -8.97
N LYS A 228 19.09 -22.52 -7.63
CA LYS A 228 19.63 -23.68 -6.91
C LYS A 228 18.92 -24.98 -7.28
N GLU A 229 17.59 -24.96 -7.37
CA GLU A 229 16.80 -26.12 -7.82
C GLU A 229 17.19 -26.54 -9.24
N ARG A 230 17.37 -25.58 -10.15
CA ARG A 230 17.83 -25.84 -11.52
C ARG A 230 19.23 -26.45 -11.55
N GLN A 231 20.16 -25.94 -10.77
CA GLN A 231 21.52 -26.48 -10.67
C GLN A 231 21.52 -27.91 -10.12
N ASN A 232 20.73 -28.17 -9.06
CA ASN A 232 20.57 -29.51 -8.52
C ASN A 232 19.96 -30.48 -9.55
N TYR A 233 18.96 -30.02 -10.31
CA TYR A 233 18.37 -30.83 -11.38
C TYR A 233 19.40 -31.16 -12.47
N GLN A 234 20.17 -30.17 -12.93
CA GLN A 234 21.23 -30.39 -13.93
C GLN A 234 22.32 -31.34 -13.43
N LEU A 235 22.70 -31.24 -12.16
CA LEU A 235 23.65 -32.17 -11.54
C LEU A 235 23.08 -33.59 -11.50
N GLN A 236 21.84 -33.76 -11.05
CA GLN A 236 21.19 -35.06 -10.98
C GLN A 236 21.01 -35.69 -12.36
N ASP A 237 20.63 -34.89 -13.35
CA ASP A 237 20.51 -35.31 -14.75
C ASP A 237 21.86 -35.74 -15.31
N SER A 238 22.93 -34.98 -15.03
CA SER A 238 24.30 -35.32 -15.43
C SER A 238 24.79 -36.62 -14.76
N ILE A 239 24.52 -36.82 -13.47
CA ILE A 239 24.85 -38.06 -12.74
C ILE A 239 24.12 -39.26 -13.35
N THR A 240 22.84 -39.07 -13.69
CA THR A 240 22.01 -40.11 -14.32
C THR A 240 22.53 -40.43 -15.73
N TRP A 241 22.85 -39.43 -16.54
CA TRP A 241 23.39 -39.58 -17.89
C TRP A 241 24.76 -40.28 -17.89
N LEU A 242 25.64 -39.94 -16.94
CA LEU A 242 26.92 -40.61 -16.77
C LEU A 242 26.78 -42.09 -16.33
N ALA A 243 25.57 -42.56 -16.05
CA ALA A 243 25.28 -43.92 -15.62
C ALA A 243 26.18 -44.38 -14.46
N ILE A 244 26.46 -43.48 -13.51
CA ILE A 244 27.12 -43.79 -12.22
C ILE A 244 26.12 -44.53 -11.30
N THR A 245 25.23 -45.33 -11.87
CA THR A 245 24.48 -46.34 -11.15
C THR A 245 25.30 -47.62 -11.32
N ASN A 246 26.15 -47.85 -10.32
CA ASN A 246 27.19 -48.88 -10.27
C ASN A 246 26.71 -50.31 -10.57
N ASP A 247 25.41 -50.59 -10.53
CA ASP A 247 24.90 -51.96 -10.43
C ASP A 247 25.23 -52.84 -11.65
N GLU A 248 25.02 -52.37 -12.88
CA GLU A 248 25.32 -53.19 -14.08
C GLU A 248 26.83 -53.40 -14.29
N GLN A 249 27.63 -52.35 -14.08
CA GLN A 249 29.09 -52.41 -14.20
C GLN A 249 29.70 -53.31 -13.11
N GLN A 250 29.15 -53.26 -11.91
CA GLN A 250 29.56 -54.06 -10.76
C GLN A 250 29.16 -55.52 -10.91
N GLU A 251 27.95 -55.82 -11.40
CA GLU A 251 27.53 -57.21 -11.63
C GLU A 251 28.37 -57.88 -12.73
N ILE A 252 28.66 -57.15 -13.82
CA ILE A 252 29.59 -57.60 -14.86
C ILE A 252 31.01 -57.79 -14.28
N ARG A 253 31.44 -56.91 -13.36
CA ARG A 253 32.74 -57.01 -12.68
C ARG A 253 32.82 -58.28 -11.83
N GLU A 254 31.83 -58.52 -10.99
CA GLU A 254 31.78 -59.71 -10.14
C GLU A 254 31.75 -61.00 -10.97
N LYS A 255 30.95 -61.05 -12.04
CA LYS A 255 30.91 -62.21 -12.94
C LYS A 255 32.27 -62.51 -13.57
N LEU A 256 33.02 -61.48 -13.96
CA LEU A 256 34.36 -61.64 -14.55
C LEU A 256 35.42 -62.01 -13.51
N LEU A 257 35.35 -61.46 -12.30
CA LEU A 257 36.22 -61.86 -11.18
C LEU A 257 35.98 -63.32 -10.76
N ARG A 258 34.72 -63.77 -10.73
CA ARG A 258 34.38 -65.18 -10.42
C ARG A 258 34.86 -66.18 -11.47
N ARG A 259 35.07 -65.74 -12.72
CA ARG A 259 35.61 -66.59 -13.82
C ARG A 259 37.14 -66.67 -13.80
N ARG A 260 37.81 -65.96 -12.89
CA ARG A 260 39.27 -65.98 -12.74
C ARG A 260 39.71 -67.24 -12.01
N GLN A 261 40.83 -67.80 -12.44
CA GLN A 261 41.56 -68.84 -11.70
C GLN A 261 42.47 -68.18 -10.65
N SER A 262 42.44 -68.68 -9.41
CA SER A 262 43.26 -68.16 -8.29
C SER A 262 44.75 -68.10 -8.67
N GLY A 263 45.46 -67.04 -8.26
CA GLY A 263 46.87 -66.80 -8.62
C GLY A 263 47.10 -66.08 -9.97
N THR A 264 46.08 -66.00 -10.84
CA THR A 264 46.26 -65.41 -12.19
C THR A 264 46.26 -63.88 -12.10
N GLY A 265 47.34 -63.21 -12.53
CA GLY A 265 47.42 -61.73 -12.55
C GLY A 265 48.18 -61.09 -11.38
N GLU A 266 48.59 -61.85 -10.36
CA GLU A 266 49.41 -61.33 -9.24
C GLU A 266 50.77 -60.80 -9.72
N TRP A 267 51.34 -61.41 -10.76
CA TRP A 267 52.57 -60.95 -11.40
C TRP A 267 52.45 -59.52 -11.98
N LEU A 268 51.23 -59.08 -12.31
CA LEU A 268 50.96 -57.77 -12.91
C LEU A 268 51.29 -56.65 -11.92
N LEU A 269 50.98 -56.85 -10.64
CA LEU A 269 51.24 -55.89 -9.57
C LEU A 269 52.71 -55.89 -9.11
N GLN A 270 53.47 -56.93 -9.48
CA GLN A 270 54.91 -56.99 -9.25
C GLN A 270 55.69 -56.26 -10.36
N ASN A 271 55.02 -55.79 -11.42
CA ASN A 271 55.67 -55.07 -12.50
C ASN A 271 55.97 -53.61 -12.11
N ALA A 272 57.23 -53.21 -12.23
CA ALA A 272 57.70 -51.87 -11.84
C ALA A 272 56.97 -50.72 -12.57
N GLN A 273 56.59 -50.90 -13.85
CA GLN A 273 55.86 -49.87 -14.60
C GLN A 273 54.44 -49.68 -14.05
N ILE A 274 53.77 -50.77 -13.65
CA ILE A 274 52.41 -50.73 -13.10
C ILE A 274 52.42 -50.15 -11.70
N MET A 275 53.39 -50.53 -10.85
CA MET A 275 53.55 -49.91 -9.53
C MET A 275 53.84 -48.41 -9.59
N SER A 276 54.62 -47.96 -10.59
CA SER A 276 54.88 -46.52 -10.77
C SER A 276 53.64 -45.74 -11.22
N TRP A 277 52.74 -46.38 -11.98
CA TRP A 277 51.50 -45.79 -12.45
C TRP A 277 50.44 -45.70 -11.35
N THR A 278 50.32 -46.72 -10.50
CA THR A 278 49.39 -46.69 -9.36
C THR A 278 49.82 -45.70 -8.28
N SER A 279 51.12 -45.53 -8.04
CA SER A 279 51.65 -44.66 -6.97
C SER A 279 51.80 -43.18 -7.35
N ASP A 280 52.09 -42.84 -8.62
CA ASP A 280 52.27 -41.44 -9.06
C ASP A 280 51.51 -41.16 -10.38
N SER A 281 50.19 -41.11 -10.26
CA SER A 281 49.24 -40.95 -11.37
C SER A 281 49.41 -39.64 -12.17
N ARG A 282 50.28 -38.72 -11.73
CA ARG A 282 50.51 -37.40 -12.37
C ARG A 282 51.57 -37.43 -13.46
N ARG A 283 52.54 -38.35 -13.42
CA ARG A 283 53.66 -38.40 -14.39
C ARG A 283 53.40 -39.33 -15.58
N HIS A 284 52.65 -40.41 -15.38
CA HIS A 284 52.27 -41.35 -16.43
C HIS A 284 50.79 -41.71 -16.26
N PRO A 285 49.85 -41.03 -16.94
CA PRO A 285 48.42 -41.26 -16.72
C PRO A 285 47.88 -42.50 -17.47
N ILE A 286 48.62 -43.07 -18.43
CA ILE A 286 48.12 -44.09 -19.35
C ILE A 286 49.09 -45.27 -19.46
N ILE A 287 48.56 -46.49 -19.36
CA ILE A 287 49.25 -47.76 -19.65
C ILE A 287 48.54 -48.49 -20.79
N TRP A 288 49.32 -49.05 -21.71
CA TRP A 288 48.83 -49.84 -22.84
C TRP A 288 49.02 -51.34 -22.58
N LEU A 289 47.92 -52.10 -22.47
CA LEU A 289 47.92 -53.56 -22.34
C LEU A 289 47.69 -54.21 -23.71
N ASN A 290 48.76 -54.72 -24.32
CA ASN A 290 48.71 -55.35 -25.64
C ASN A 290 48.64 -56.88 -25.54
N GLY A 291 47.94 -57.51 -26.50
CA GLY A 291 47.90 -58.97 -26.62
C GLY A 291 46.91 -59.43 -27.68
N ILE A 292 46.88 -60.73 -27.98
CA ILE A 292 45.94 -61.32 -28.94
C ILE A 292 44.48 -61.33 -28.42
N PRO A 293 43.46 -61.32 -29.27
CA PRO A 293 42.06 -61.48 -28.84
C PRO A 293 41.89 -62.70 -27.93
N GLY A 294 41.12 -62.57 -26.85
CA GLY A 294 40.93 -63.66 -25.87
C GLY A 294 42.04 -63.88 -24.85
N ALA A 295 43.18 -63.18 -24.93
CA ALA A 295 44.30 -63.32 -23.97
C ALA A 295 44.03 -62.79 -22.54
N GLY A 296 42.77 -62.53 -22.18
CA GLY A 296 42.40 -62.11 -20.82
C GLY A 296 42.74 -60.66 -20.44
N LYS A 297 43.08 -59.78 -21.38
CA LYS A 297 43.37 -58.35 -21.14
C LYS A 297 42.30 -57.64 -20.29
N THR A 298 41.02 -57.87 -20.60
CA THR A 298 39.90 -57.28 -19.86
C THR A 298 39.81 -57.80 -18.42
N THR A 299 40.14 -59.07 -18.19
CA THR A 299 40.20 -59.68 -16.86
C THR A 299 41.39 -59.12 -16.05
N LEU A 300 42.54 -58.90 -16.70
CA LEU A 300 43.74 -58.32 -16.09
C LEU A 300 43.56 -56.85 -15.69
N HIS A 301 42.98 -56.01 -16.57
CA HIS A 301 42.67 -54.61 -16.26
C HIS A 301 41.80 -54.47 -14.99
N ARG A 302 40.86 -55.38 -14.76
CA ARG A 302 39.97 -55.29 -13.59
C ARG A 302 40.62 -55.74 -12.28
N TYR A 303 41.76 -56.44 -12.34
CA TYR A 303 42.52 -56.84 -11.15
C TYR A 303 43.25 -55.64 -10.52
N SER A 304 43.94 -54.81 -11.31
CA SER A 304 44.64 -53.63 -10.81
C SER A 304 43.70 -52.64 -10.11
N SER A 305 42.52 -52.40 -10.67
CA SER A 305 41.50 -51.51 -10.09
C SER A 305 40.78 -52.06 -8.84
N GLN A 306 41.06 -53.28 -8.36
CA GLN A 306 40.49 -53.82 -7.12
C GLN A 306 41.41 -53.57 -5.92
N GLU A 307 42.72 -53.71 -6.11
CA GLU A 307 43.70 -53.43 -5.06
C GLU A 307 43.89 -51.92 -4.83
N ASP A 308 43.80 -51.10 -5.87
CA ASP A 308 43.86 -49.63 -5.71
C ASP A 308 42.69 -49.09 -4.84
N MET A 309 41.51 -49.72 -4.87
CA MET A 309 40.39 -49.38 -3.97
C MET A 309 40.58 -49.91 -2.54
N LEU A 310 41.28 -51.03 -2.37
CA LEU A 310 41.57 -51.61 -1.04
C LEU A 310 42.72 -50.88 -0.33
N ASN A 311 43.64 -50.26 -1.09
CA ASN A 311 44.76 -49.46 -0.55
C ASN A 311 44.38 -48.01 -0.22
N PHE A 312 43.12 -47.59 -0.45
CA PHE A 312 42.60 -46.24 -0.16
C PHE A 312 41.57 -46.20 1.00
N GLN A 313 41.43 -47.29 1.77
CA GLN A 313 40.81 -47.28 3.11
C GLN A 313 41.87 -47.15 4.20
#